data_AF-A0A845QKL2-F1
#
_entry.id   AF-A0A845QKL2-F1
#
_cell.length_a   1.000
_cell.length_b   1.000
_cell.length_c   1.000
_cell.angle_alpha   90.00
_cell.angle_beta   90.00
_cell.angle_gamma   90.00
#
_symmetry.space_group_name_H-M   'P 1'
#
loop_
_entity.id
_entity.type
_entity.pdbx_description
1 polymer ?
#
loop_
_entity_poly.entity_id
_entity_poly.type
_entity_poly.pdbx_seq_one_letter_code
_entity_poly.pdbx_strand_id
1 'polypeptide(L)'
;MIPCPKCGNFDYREGRCCPQYDGKPVCIRCCRECGYYNPSPMGLHCRYYIYNPRPDYDGEIDKLRRQIEIKERQAEHFYRDNKPWIAEKIEREVSWLRGQKREWERKRDEETKKAGNDI
;
A
#
# COMPACT_ATOMS: atom_id res chain seq x y z
N MET A 1 -31.67 3.46 -3.65
CA MET A 1 -30.94 2.62 -4.63
C MET A 1 -29.61 3.28 -4.92
N ILE A 2 -28.49 2.56 -4.77
CA ILE A 2 -27.15 3.08 -5.05
C ILE A 2 -26.87 2.86 -6.54
N PRO A 3 -26.63 3.91 -7.35
CA PRO A 3 -26.32 3.72 -8.76
C PRO A 3 -25.03 2.95 -8.94
N CYS A 4 -24.95 2.12 -9.98
CA CYS A 4 -23.70 1.49 -10.34
C CYS A 4 -22.68 2.58 -10.74
N PRO A 5 -21.52 2.71 -10.07
CA PRO A 5 -20.57 3.79 -10.35
C PRO A 5 -19.91 3.69 -11.74
N LYS A 6 -19.98 2.51 -12.39
CA LYS A 6 -19.47 2.31 -13.76
C LYS A 6 -20.43 2.79 -14.85
N CYS A 7 -21.74 2.57 -14.67
CA CYS A 7 -22.72 2.79 -15.75
C CYS A 7 -23.93 3.64 -15.37
N GLY A 8 -24.02 4.10 -14.12
CA GLY A 8 -25.12 4.94 -13.62
C GLY A 8 -26.46 4.21 -13.45
N ASN A 9 -26.55 2.90 -13.74
CA ASN A 9 -27.82 2.18 -13.59
C ASN A 9 -28.23 2.11 -12.11
N PHE A 10 -29.44 2.58 -11.80
CA PHE A 10 -30.03 2.52 -10.46
C PHE A 10 -30.80 1.22 -10.23
N ASP A 11 -31.31 0.58 -11.29
CA ASP A 11 -32.23 -0.56 -11.21
C ASP A 11 -31.55 -1.86 -11.66
N TYR A 12 -30.50 -2.26 -10.94
CA TYR A 12 -29.87 -3.56 -11.14
C TYR A 12 -30.34 -4.53 -10.05
N ARG A 13 -30.75 -5.73 -10.47
CA ARG A 13 -31.24 -6.79 -9.58
C ARG A 13 -30.14 -7.47 -8.75
N GLU A 14 -28.91 -7.48 -9.26
CA GLU A 14 -27.75 -8.07 -8.58
C GLU A 14 -26.54 -7.14 -8.73
N GLY A 15 -25.84 -6.90 -7.61
CA GLY A 15 -24.60 -6.15 -7.56
C GLY A 15 -23.51 -6.91 -6.81
N ARG A 16 -22.26 -6.52 -7.03
CA ARG A 16 -21.07 -7.05 -6.34
C ARG A 16 -20.23 -5.87 -5.84
N CYS A 17 -19.67 -5.97 -4.64
CA CYS A 17 -18.72 -4.97 -4.15
C CYS A 17 -17.47 -4.99 -5.04
N CYS A 18 -17.08 -3.82 -5.57
CA CYS A 18 -15.96 -3.72 -6.50
C CYS A 18 -14.76 -3.03 -5.85
N PRO A 19 -13.60 -3.69 -5.73
CA PRO A 19 -12.40 -3.08 -5.16
C PRO A 19 -11.83 -1.93 -6.01
N GLN A 20 -12.16 -1.86 -7.30
CA GLN A 20 -11.78 -0.73 -8.17
C GLN A 20 -12.56 0.55 -7.85
N TYR A 21 -13.72 0.43 -7.21
CA TYR A 21 -14.59 1.55 -6.82
C TYR A 21 -14.74 1.60 -5.29
N ASP A 22 -13.64 1.38 -4.57
CA ASP A 22 -13.59 1.49 -3.10
C ASP A 22 -14.63 0.62 -2.38
N GLY A 23 -14.91 -0.57 -2.91
CA GLY A 23 -15.89 -1.50 -2.35
C GLY A 23 -17.35 -1.16 -2.68
N LYS A 24 -17.62 -0.09 -3.42
CA LYS A 24 -18.99 0.30 -3.84
C LYS A 24 -19.62 -0.78 -4.72
N PRO A 25 -20.94 -1.01 -4.62
CA PRO A 25 -21.62 -2.02 -5.41
C PRO A 25 -21.67 -1.62 -6.89
N VAL A 26 -21.18 -2.51 -7.76
CA VAL A 26 -21.35 -2.42 -9.22
C VAL A 26 -22.36 -3.44 -9.69
N CYS A 27 -23.16 -3.11 -10.71
CA CYS A 27 -24.13 -4.06 -11.26
C CYS A 27 -23.42 -5.30 -11.84
N ILE A 28 -24.09 -6.46 -11.78
CA ILE A 28 -23.51 -7.74 -12.19
C ILE A 28 -23.03 -7.75 -13.65
N ARG A 29 -23.72 -7.02 -14.55
CA ARG A 29 -23.31 -6.86 -15.95
C ARG A 29 -21.94 -6.20 -16.04
N CYS A 30 -21.79 -5.04 -15.40
CA CYS A 30 -20.54 -4.30 -15.33
C CYS A 30 -19.40 -5.08 -14.64
N CYS A 31 -19.74 -5.92 -13.66
CA CYS A 31 -18.79 -6.82 -13.02
C CYS A 31 -18.28 -7.89 -13.99
N ARG A 32 -19.17 -8.59 -14.71
CA ARG A 32 -18.81 -9.67 -15.66
C ARG A 32 -18.01 -9.17 -16.87
N GLU A 33 -18.26 -7.94 -17.30
CA GLU A 33 -17.52 -7.27 -18.37
C GLU A 33 -16.17 -6.69 -17.91
N CYS A 34 -15.86 -6.75 -16.61
CA CYS A 34 -14.58 -6.26 -16.10
C CYS A 34 -13.44 -7.20 -16.52
N GLY A 35 -12.31 -6.64 -16.94
CA GLY A 35 -11.12 -7.43 -17.31
C GLY A 35 -10.52 -8.23 -16.15
N TYR A 36 -10.91 -7.95 -14.90
CA TYR A 36 -10.51 -8.73 -13.73
C TYR A 36 -11.50 -9.85 -13.37
N TYR A 37 -12.64 -9.96 -14.06
CA TYR A 37 -13.62 -11.00 -13.80
C TYR A 37 -13.16 -12.34 -14.36
N ASN A 38 -13.25 -13.37 -13.53
CA ASN A 38 -12.94 -14.74 -13.90
C ASN A 38 -14.22 -15.58 -13.87
N PRO A 39 -14.69 -16.06 -15.05
CA PRO A 39 -15.90 -16.87 -15.13
C PRO A 39 -15.70 -18.31 -14.65
N SER A 40 -14.46 -18.74 -14.36
CA SER A 40 -14.19 -20.10 -13.91
C SER A 40 -14.90 -20.39 -12.57
N PRO A 41 -15.70 -21.47 -12.48
CA PRO A 41 -16.43 -21.83 -11.27
C PRO A 41 -15.53 -22.30 -10.12
N MET A 42 -14.28 -22.66 -10.42
CA MET A 42 -13.30 -23.13 -9.43
C MET A 42 -12.34 -22.04 -8.95
N GLY A 43 -12.44 -20.81 -9.47
CA GLY A 43 -11.54 -19.72 -9.13
C GLY A 43 -12.22 -18.55 -8.43
N LEU A 44 -11.42 -17.68 -7.81
CA LEU A 44 -11.90 -16.38 -7.34
C LEU A 44 -12.48 -15.60 -8.53
N HIS A 45 -13.73 -15.16 -8.41
CA HIS A 45 -14.43 -14.43 -9.47
C HIS A 45 -13.83 -13.06 -9.76
N CYS A 46 -13.23 -12.39 -8.77
CA CYS A 46 -12.54 -11.13 -8.96
C CYS A 46 -11.03 -11.30 -8.74
N ARG A 47 -10.23 -11.02 -9.76
CA ARG A 47 -8.77 -11.09 -9.72
C ARG A 47 -8.10 -9.73 -9.52
N TYR A 48 -8.86 -8.69 -9.17
CA TYR A 48 -8.34 -7.32 -9.08
C TYR A 48 -7.07 -7.21 -8.24
N TYR A 49 -7.07 -7.76 -7.02
CA TYR A 49 -5.91 -7.69 -6.11
C TYR A 49 -4.73 -8.58 -6.52
N ILE A 50 -4.93 -9.54 -7.43
CA ILE A 50 -3.82 -10.32 -8.01
C ILE A 50 -3.02 -9.45 -8.97
N TYR A 51 -3.71 -8.62 -9.77
CA TYR A 51 -3.08 -7.70 -10.73
C TYR A 51 -2.77 -6.32 -10.16
N ASN A 52 -3.35 -5.99 -9.00
CA ASN A 52 -3.15 -4.73 -8.29
C ASN A 52 -2.79 -5.03 -6.83
N PRO A 53 -1.62 -5.64 -6.57
CA PRO A 53 -1.17 -5.90 -5.21
C PRO A 53 -0.97 -4.58 -4.48
N ARG A 54 -1.48 -4.50 -3.25
CA ARG A 54 -1.19 -3.36 -2.38
C ARG A 54 0.31 -3.36 -2.06
N PRO A 55 1.00 -2.21 -2.08
CA PRO A 55 2.36 -2.13 -1.58
C PRO A 55 2.42 -2.62 -0.14
N ASP A 56 3.45 -3.41 0.19
CA ASP A 56 3.72 -3.84 1.57
C ASP A 56 4.37 -2.70 2.35
N TYR A 57 3.53 -1.74 2.79
CA TYR A 57 3.98 -0.56 3.52
C TYR A 57 4.70 -0.91 4.82
N ASP A 58 4.13 -1.83 5.61
CA ASP A 58 4.70 -2.20 6.91
C ASP A 58 6.01 -2.97 6.75
N GLY A 59 6.09 -3.85 5.74
CA GLY A 59 7.34 -4.54 5.39
C GLY A 59 8.46 -3.58 4.99
N GLU A 60 8.18 -2.59 4.14
CA GLU A 60 9.20 -1.60 3.74
C GLU A 60 9.59 -0.67 4.90
N ILE A 61 8.65 -0.27 5.76
CA ILE A 61 8.94 0.51 6.97
C ILE A 61 9.83 -0.27 7.93
N ASP A 62 9.53 -1.55 8.17
CA ASP A 62 10.33 -2.40 9.06
C ASP A 62 11.74 -2.64 8.52
N LYS A 63 11.86 -2.86 7.21
CA LYS A 63 13.15 -2.98 6.52
C LYS A 63 14.00 -1.72 6.68
N LEU A 64 13.41 -0.54 6.51
CA LEU A 64 14.10 0.74 6.72
C LEU A 64 14.49 0.95 8.18
N ARG A 65 13.62 0.58 9.13
CA ARG A 65 13.91 0.61 10.57
C ARG A 65 15.16 -0.22 10.90
N ARG A 66 15.22 -1.47 10.44
CA ARG A 66 16.39 -2.35 10.67
C ARG A 66 17.67 -1.78 10.08
N GLN A 67 17.61 -1.20 8.87
CA GLN A 67 18.78 -0.57 8.25
C GLN A 67 19.28 0.64 9.04
N ILE A 68 18.36 1.47 9.55
CA ILE A 68 18.69 2.60 10.41
C ILE A 68 19.40 2.11 11.67
N GLU A 69 18.85 1.13 12.39
CA GLU A 69 19.44 0.60 13.62
C GLU A 69 20.85 0.04 13.39
N ILE A 70 21.08 -0.69 12.29
CA ILE A 70 22.39 -1.22 11.96
C ILE A 70 23.39 -0.09 11.72
N LYS A 71 23.01 0.94 10.97
CA LYS A 71 23.89 2.07 10.66
C LYS A 71 24.15 2.95 11.88
N GLU A 72 23.19 3.14 12.76
CA GLU A 72 23.39 3.84 14.03
C GLU A 72 24.44 3.13 14.90
N ARG A 73 24.35 1.80 15.03
CA ARG A 73 25.38 1.01 15.73
C ARG A 73 26.76 1.11 15.06
N GLN A 74 26.81 1.17 13.72
CA GLN A 74 28.06 1.38 13.00
C GLN A 74 28.66 2.76 13.28
N ALA A 75 27.84 3.82 13.26
CA ALA A 75 28.28 5.18 13.58
C ALA A 75 28.83 5.25 15.01
N GLU A 76 28.11 4.68 15.99
CA GLU A 76 28.58 4.58 17.38
C GLU A 76 29.93 3.86 17.50
N HIS A 77 30.10 2.74 16.79
CA HIS A 77 31.36 2.01 16.78
C HIS A 77 32.51 2.89 16.27
N PHE A 78 32.31 3.63 15.17
CA PHE A 78 33.35 4.51 14.64
C PHE A 78 33.62 5.73 15.52
N TYR A 79 32.64 6.23 16.27
CA TYR A 79 32.88 7.23 17.31
C TYR A 79 33.78 6.70 18.42
N ARG A 80 33.52 5.48 18.91
CA ARG A 80 34.36 4.83 19.94
C ARG A 80 35.79 4.58 19.47
N ASP A 81 35.97 4.31 18.18
CA ASP A 81 37.27 4.10 17.55
C ASP A 81 38.00 5.40 17.16
N ASN A 82 37.52 6.57 17.61
CA ASN A 82 38.07 7.89 17.26
C ASN A 82 38.13 8.15 15.74
N LYS A 83 37.15 7.65 14.98
CA LYS A 83 36.99 7.89 13.54
C LYS A 83 35.71 8.69 13.22
N PRO A 84 35.59 9.94 13.74
CA PRO A 84 34.36 10.71 13.65
C PRO A 84 33.93 11.02 12.21
N TRP A 85 34.88 11.22 11.27
CA TRP A 85 34.53 11.51 9.87
C TRP A 85 33.81 10.34 9.17
N ILE A 86 34.08 9.10 9.59
CA ILE A 86 33.38 7.92 9.09
C ILE A 86 31.98 7.85 9.71
N ALA A 87 31.89 8.11 11.02
CA ALA A 87 30.62 8.15 11.73
C ALA A 87 29.67 9.21 11.13
N GLU A 88 30.15 10.44 10.89
CA GLU A 88 29.36 11.51 10.27
C GLU A 88 28.84 11.14 8.87
N LYS A 89 29.64 10.42 8.07
CA LYS A 89 29.19 9.93 6.77
C LYS A 89 28.03 8.95 6.93
N ILE A 90 28.12 8.04 7.90
CA ILE A 90 27.06 7.07 8.20
C ILE A 90 25.81 7.77 8.73
N GLU A 91 25.95 8.81 9.56
CA GLU A 91 24.82 9.59 10.05
C GLU A 91 24.05 10.30 8.93
N ARG A 92 24.75 10.78 7.90
CA ARG A 92 24.08 11.35 6.71
C ARG A 92 23.22 10.30 5.99
N GLU A 93 23.73 9.07 5.87
CA GLU A 93 22.97 7.95 5.31
C GLU A 93 21.77 7.58 6.18
N VAL A 94 21.93 7.57 7.52
CA VAL A 94 20.83 7.37 8.48
C VAL A 94 19.76 8.45 8.30
N SER A 95 20.15 9.72 8.16
CA SER A 95 19.22 10.82 7.93
C SER A 95 18.41 10.64 6.66
N TRP A 96 19.06 10.20 5.57
CA TRP A 96 18.39 9.87 4.31
C TRP A 96 17.39 8.72 4.47
N LEU A 97 17.79 7.61 5.12
CA LEU A 97 16.91 6.47 5.39
C LEU A 97 15.71 6.85 6.26
N ARG A 98 15.90 7.71 7.27
CA ARG A 98 14.80 8.26 8.08
C ARG A 98 13.83 9.08 7.22
N GLY A 99 14.34 9.82 6.25
CA GLY A 99 13.53 10.51 5.25
C GLY A 99 12.66 9.55 4.43
N GLN A 100 13.25 8.47 3.92
CA GLN A 100 12.51 7.45 3.19
C GLN A 100 11.45 6.75 4.05
N LYS A 101 11.78 6.42 5.30
CA LYS A 101 10.85 5.80 6.25
C LYS A 101 9.61 6.68 6.48
N ARG A 102 9.81 7.97 6.72
CA ARG A 102 8.69 8.93 6.87
C ARG A 102 7.81 9.01 5.64
N GLU A 103 8.39 8.93 4.45
CA GLU A 103 7.62 8.94 3.20
C GLU A 103 6.76 7.68 3.06
N TRP A 104 7.27 6.51 3.45
CA TRP A 104 6.49 5.27 3.48
C TRP A 104 5.38 5.30 4.54
N GLU A 105 5.66 5.83 5.73
CA GLU A 105 4.65 6.05 6.79
C GLU A 105 3.53 6.97 6.29
N ARG A 106 3.89 8.09 5.63
CA ARG A 106 2.92 9.01 5.04
C ARG A 106 2.02 8.32 4.01
N LYS A 107 2.60 7.54 3.09
CA LYS A 107 1.82 6.80 2.07
C LYS A 107 0.87 5.78 2.69
N ARG A 108 1.30 5.07 3.73
CA ARG A 108 0.45 4.12 4.47
C ARG A 108 -0.73 4.84 5.14
N ASP A 109 -0.46 5.96 5.79
CA ASP A 109 -1.47 6.74 6.51
C ASP A 109 -2.47 7.37 5.54
N GLU A 110 -2.02 7.84 4.37
CA GLU A 110 -2.89 8.32 3.28
C GLU A 110 -3.81 7.22 2.75
N GLU A 111 -3.28 6.01 2.55
CA GLU A 111 -4.06 4.87 2.10
C GLU A 111 -5.08 4.43 3.16
N THR A 112 -4.70 4.47 4.44
CA THR A 112 -5.58 4.16 5.57
C THR A 112 -6.70 5.20 5.69
N LYS A 113 -6.38 6.49 5.53
CA LYS A 113 -7.38 7.59 5.53
C LYS A 113 -8.35 7.47 4.37
N LYS A 114 -7.89 7.11 3.17
CA LYS A 114 -8.79 6.83 2.04
C LYS A 114 -9.75 5.70 2.39
N ALA A 115 -9.25 4.60 2.94
CA ALA A 115 -10.08 3.47 3.35
C ALA A 115 -11.09 3.81 4.47
N GLY A 116 -10.78 4.77 5.35
CA GLY A 116 -11.65 5.18 6.46
C GLY A 116 -12.68 6.25 6.12
N ASN A 117 -12.46 7.08 5.09
CA ASN A 117 -13.38 8.14 4.67
C ASN A 117 -14.56 7.66 3.80
N ASP A 118 -14.62 6.37 3.46
CA ASP A 118 -15.71 5.74 2.70
C ASP A 118 -16.75 5.03 3.61
N ILE A 119 -16.77 5.31 4.92
CA ILE A 119 -17.80 4.83 5.89
C ILE A 119 -18.83 5.92 6.18
#